data_AF-A0A9E0WG24-F1
#
_entry.id   AF-A0A9E0WG24-F1
#
_cell.length_a   1.000
_cell.length_b   1.000
_cell.length_c   1.000
_cell.angle_alpha   90.00
_cell.angle_beta   90.00
_cell.angle_gamma   90.00
#
_symmetry.space_group_name_H-M   'P 1'
#
loop_
_entity.id
_entity.type
_entity.pdbx_description
1 polymer ?
#
loop_
_entity_poly.entity_id
_entity_poly.type
_entity_poly.pdbx_seq_one_letter_code
_entity_poly.pdbx_strand_id
1 'polypeptide(L)'
;MSRRLFVLAALATLTLAGHASAGCALDVDELEDLVGYKIEAVKTVSGWIDEDDGKVGNEDDWEGCRYKRRIIFDDGTSLVCSSYRYSSAWGEQEAVIFVRHSSRKVCIDDEVMDVRNW
;
A
#
# COMPACT_ATOMS: atom_id res chain seq x y z
N MET A 1 26.81 -58.97 2.94
CA MET A 1 25.69 -58.94 3.91
C MET A 1 25.41 -57.48 4.28
N SER A 2 24.24 -56.98 3.90
CA SER A 2 23.51 -55.85 4.52
C SER A 2 24.03 -54.40 4.43
N ARG A 3 23.24 -53.59 3.69
CA ARG A 3 22.88 -52.17 3.93
C ARG A 3 24.03 -51.15 3.70
N ARG A 4 23.85 -50.06 2.99
CA ARG A 4 22.74 -49.10 3.11
C ARG A 4 22.59 -48.29 1.81
N LEU A 5 21.44 -48.39 1.16
CA LEU A 5 20.87 -47.24 0.45
C LEU A 5 20.65 -46.16 1.50
N PHE A 6 21.41 -45.06 1.47
CA PHE A 6 20.97 -43.82 2.09
C PHE A 6 20.67 -42.83 0.98
N VAL A 7 19.38 -42.80 0.65
CA VAL A 7 18.65 -41.75 -0.03
C VAL A 7 19.11 -40.40 0.54
N LEU A 8 19.88 -39.63 -0.22
CA LEU A 8 20.08 -38.20 0.02
C LEU A 8 19.11 -37.46 -0.90
N ALA A 9 17.84 -37.49 -0.51
CA ALA A 9 16.79 -36.70 -1.13
C ALA A 9 16.84 -35.27 -0.56
N ALA A 10 16.97 -34.32 -1.48
CA ALA A 10 16.38 -32.98 -1.47
C ALA A 10 16.27 -32.24 -0.12
N LEU A 11 17.23 -31.35 0.16
CA LEU A 11 16.95 -30.10 0.87
C LEU A 11 17.33 -28.93 -0.05
N ALA A 12 16.57 -28.75 -1.12
CA ALA A 12 16.40 -27.42 -1.69
C ALA A 12 15.43 -26.69 -0.75
N THR A 13 15.97 -26.01 0.26
CA THR A 13 15.21 -25.06 1.07
C THR A 13 14.75 -23.94 0.15
N LEU A 14 13.56 -24.10 -0.41
CA LEU A 14 12.85 -23.11 -1.18
C LEU A 14 12.43 -22.02 -0.19
N THR A 15 13.30 -21.05 0.06
CA THR A 15 12.94 -19.83 0.78
C THR A 15 12.03 -19.01 -0.13
N LEU A 16 10.74 -19.36 -0.17
CA LEU A 16 9.71 -18.41 -0.58
C LEU A 16 9.62 -17.36 0.52
N ALA A 17 10.48 -16.34 0.44
CA ALA A 17 10.15 -15.04 1.02
C ALA A 17 9.07 -14.43 0.11
N GLY A 18 7.84 -14.92 0.28
CA GLY A 18 6.68 -14.26 -0.31
C GLY A 18 6.55 -12.91 0.37
N HIS A 19 6.91 -11.84 -0.35
CA HIS A 19 6.60 -10.49 0.08
C HIS A 19 5.08 -10.36 -0.11
N ALA A 20 4.34 -10.40 0.99
CA ALA A 20 2.93 -10.03 0.97
C ALA A 20 2.90 -8.50 0.91
N SER A 21 2.83 -7.95 -0.30
CA SER A 21 2.44 -6.56 -0.47
C SER A 21 0.92 -6.51 -0.52
N ALA A 22 0.33 -5.56 0.21
CA ALA A 22 -1.04 -5.17 -0.05
C ALA A 22 -1.01 -4.15 -1.20
N GLY A 23 -1.75 -4.50 -2.25
CA GLY A 23 -1.74 -3.79 -3.52
C GLY A 23 -2.96 -2.89 -3.67
N CYS A 24 -3.30 -2.65 -4.95
CA CYS A 24 -4.50 -1.95 -5.35
C CYS A 24 -5.30 -2.83 -6.33
N ALA A 25 -6.23 -3.61 -5.79
CA ALA A 25 -7.17 -4.44 -6.54
C ALA A 25 -8.55 -3.80 -6.50
N LEU A 26 -8.89 -3.09 -7.57
CA LEU A 26 -10.14 -2.35 -7.67
C LEU A 26 -11.24 -3.16 -8.35
N ASP A 27 -12.46 -3.03 -7.85
CA ASP A 27 -13.65 -3.53 -8.54
C ASP A 27 -14.17 -2.54 -9.59
N VAL A 28 -15.26 -2.91 -10.26
CA VAL A 28 -15.83 -2.10 -11.35
C VAL A 28 -16.39 -0.77 -10.83
N ASP A 29 -17.00 -0.76 -9.64
CA ASP A 29 -17.63 0.44 -9.07
C ASP A 29 -16.53 1.46 -8.71
N GLU A 30 -15.41 1.00 -8.18
CA GLU A 30 -14.25 1.85 -7.88
C GLU A 30 -13.54 2.35 -9.15
N LEU A 31 -13.46 1.50 -10.18
CA LEU A 31 -12.91 1.90 -11.48
C LEU A 31 -13.77 2.97 -12.17
N GLU A 32 -15.09 2.94 -12.00
CA GLU A 32 -16.00 3.98 -12.53
C GLU A 32 -15.68 5.37 -11.93
N ASP A 33 -15.34 5.43 -10.64
CA ASP A 33 -14.92 6.67 -9.96
C ASP A 33 -13.60 7.23 -10.49
N LEU A 34 -12.80 6.39 -11.15
CA LEU A 34 -11.51 6.75 -11.75
C LEU A 34 -11.61 7.11 -13.23
N VAL A 35 -12.79 7.16 -13.83
CA VAL A 35 -12.94 7.57 -15.24
C VAL A 35 -12.36 8.97 -15.47
N GLY A 36 -11.44 9.04 -16.44
CA GLY A 36 -10.71 10.26 -16.80
C GLY A 36 -9.50 10.57 -15.93
N TYR A 37 -9.24 9.79 -14.88
CA TYR A 37 -7.97 9.83 -14.17
C TYR A 37 -6.88 9.08 -14.96
N LYS A 38 -5.63 9.43 -14.70
CA LYS A 38 -4.44 8.72 -15.18
C LYS A 38 -3.59 8.32 -13.98
N ILE A 39 -2.90 7.19 -14.09
CA ILE A 39 -1.85 6.85 -13.13
C ILE A 39 -0.73 7.88 -13.27
N GLU A 40 -0.41 8.56 -12.17
CA GLU A 40 0.70 9.51 -12.05
C GLU A 40 1.97 8.80 -11.59
N ALA A 41 1.84 7.94 -10.57
CA ALA A 41 2.95 7.23 -9.96
C ALA A 41 2.46 5.99 -9.19
N VAL A 42 3.39 5.06 -8.95
CA VAL A 42 3.26 3.98 -7.97
C VAL A 42 4.38 4.16 -6.97
N LYS A 43 4.07 4.09 -5.67
CA LYS A 43 5.02 4.33 -4.57
C LYS A 43 4.84 3.31 -3.46
N THR A 44 5.82 3.22 -2.58
CA THR A 44 5.73 2.43 -1.34
C THR A 44 5.47 3.38 -0.17
N VAL A 45 4.49 3.05 0.67
CA VAL A 45 4.21 3.77 1.92
C VAL A 45 5.27 3.42 2.94
N SER A 46 5.85 4.45 3.56
CA SER A 46 6.87 4.30 4.61
C SER A 46 6.34 4.66 6.01
N GLY A 47 5.11 5.15 6.09
CA GLY A 47 4.46 5.58 7.32
C GLY A 47 3.49 6.73 7.14
N TRP A 48 2.99 7.25 8.26
CA TRP A 48 1.97 8.29 8.26
C TRP A 48 2.02 9.18 9.50
N ILE A 49 1.42 10.37 9.40
CA ILE A 49 1.29 11.34 10.49
C ILE A 49 -0.16 11.85 10.55
N ASP A 50 -0.83 11.70 11.69
CA ASP A 50 -2.09 12.38 11.99
C ASP A 50 -1.78 13.81 12.47
N GLU A 51 -1.92 14.80 11.59
CA GLU A 51 -1.58 16.21 11.89
C GLU A 51 -2.38 16.81 13.06
N ASP A 52 -3.61 16.33 13.29
CA ASP A 52 -4.49 16.90 14.31
C ASP A 52 -4.08 16.48 15.74
N ASP A 53 -3.48 15.30 15.94
CA ASP A 53 -3.07 14.80 17.26
C ASP A 53 -1.57 14.44 17.37
N GLY A 54 -0.83 14.57 16.28
CA GLY A 54 0.61 14.32 16.20
C GLY A 54 1.00 12.85 16.25
N LYS A 55 0.04 11.92 16.11
CA LYS A 55 0.37 10.50 16.05
C LYS A 55 1.15 10.20 14.78
N VAL A 56 2.14 9.32 14.94
CA VAL A 56 2.95 8.80 13.86
C VAL A 56 2.82 7.29 13.85
N GLY A 57 2.70 6.72 12.66
CA GLY A 57 2.71 5.29 12.44
C GLY A 57 3.66 4.93 11.29
N ASN A 58 3.90 3.63 11.15
CA ASN A 58 4.74 3.06 10.11
C ASN A 58 3.87 2.42 9.01
N GLU A 59 4.49 1.69 8.11
CA GLU A 59 3.82 0.96 7.04
C GLU A 59 2.95 -0.19 7.56
N ASP A 60 3.35 -0.81 8.67
CA ASP A 60 2.70 -1.99 9.25
C ASP A 60 1.41 -1.67 10.01
N ASP A 61 1.16 -0.40 10.36
CA ASP A 61 0.00 0.07 11.13
C ASP A 61 -0.93 0.99 10.33
N TRP A 62 -0.94 0.84 9.00
CA TRP A 62 -1.82 1.61 8.12
C TRP A 62 -3.30 1.29 8.35
N GLU A 63 -4.03 2.25 8.92
CA GLU A 63 -5.49 2.18 9.17
C GLU A 63 -6.34 2.98 8.17
N GLY A 64 -5.79 3.28 6.99
CA GLY A 64 -6.44 4.12 5.98
C GLY A 64 -6.27 5.63 6.21
N CYS A 65 -7.05 6.42 5.47
CA CYS A 65 -7.08 7.87 5.54
C CYS A 65 -7.95 8.41 6.67
N ARG A 66 -7.35 9.22 7.54
CA ARG A 66 -8.06 10.20 8.39
C ARG A 66 -7.94 11.59 7.79
N TYR A 67 -8.88 12.49 8.08
CA TYR A 67 -8.80 13.85 7.55
C TYR A 67 -7.47 14.51 7.96
N LYS A 68 -6.74 15.07 6.98
CA LYS A 68 -5.37 15.61 7.13
C LYS A 68 -4.27 14.62 7.52
N ARG A 69 -4.53 13.31 7.58
CA ARG A 69 -3.44 12.34 7.70
C ARG A 69 -2.47 12.53 6.54
N ARG A 70 -1.19 12.69 6.85
CA ARG A 70 -0.11 12.75 5.89
C ARG A 70 0.41 11.35 5.66
N ILE A 71 0.41 10.91 4.40
CA ILE A 71 1.00 9.65 3.94
C ILE A 71 2.43 9.96 3.51
N ILE A 72 3.40 9.23 4.04
CA ILE A 72 4.82 9.38 3.71
C ILE A 72 5.23 8.21 2.82
N PHE A 73 5.96 8.51 1.75
CA PHE A 73 6.50 7.51 0.84
C PHE A 73 8.00 7.36 1.00
N ASP A 74 8.54 6.21 0.61
CA ASP A 74 9.97 5.89 0.71
C ASP A 74 10.89 6.87 -0.05
N ASP A 75 10.36 7.54 -1.08
CA ASP A 75 11.08 8.57 -1.83
C ASP A 75 11.13 9.93 -1.12
N GLY A 76 10.61 10.01 0.11
CA GLY A 76 10.56 11.20 0.95
C GLY A 76 9.45 12.19 0.57
N THR A 77 8.64 11.89 -0.45
CA THR A 77 7.47 12.70 -0.78
C THR A 77 6.27 12.33 0.10
N SER A 78 5.23 13.17 0.06
CA SER A 78 4.00 12.90 0.84
C SER A 78 2.74 13.42 0.16
N LEU A 79 1.61 12.84 0.56
CA LEU A 79 0.26 13.28 0.22
C LEU A 79 -0.57 13.44 1.49
N VAL A 80 -1.63 14.24 1.41
CA VAL A 80 -2.53 14.51 2.54
C VAL A 80 -3.93 14.05 2.23
N CYS A 81 -4.46 13.20 3.10
CA CYS A 81 -5.84 12.73 3.05
C CYS A 81 -6.83 13.91 3.14
N SER A 82 -7.76 13.95 2.19
CA SER A 82 -8.82 14.96 2.08
C SER A 82 -10.21 14.40 2.41
N SER A 83 -10.31 13.10 2.67
CA SER A 83 -11.52 12.41 3.12
C SER A 83 -11.17 11.33 4.14
N TYR A 84 -12.19 10.80 4.83
CA TYR A 84 -12.05 9.67 5.73
C TYR A 84 -12.34 8.38 4.98
N ARG A 85 -11.42 7.41 5.08
CA ARG A 85 -11.53 6.05 4.56
C ARG A 85 -10.76 5.14 5.48
N TYR A 86 -11.39 4.03 5.86
CA TYR A 86 -10.74 3.02 6.67
C TYR A 86 -10.17 1.96 5.74
N SER A 87 -8.96 1.49 6.02
CA SER A 87 -8.41 0.28 5.44
C SER A 87 -7.70 -0.50 6.55
N SER A 88 -7.42 -1.78 6.34
CA SER A 88 -6.79 -2.62 7.36
C SER A 88 -5.70 -3.44 6.72
N ALA A 89 -4.60 -2.74 6.45
CA ALA A 89 -3.47 -3.29 5.73
C ALA A 89 -2.37 -3.68 6.70
N TRP A 90 -1.64 -4.74 6.36
CA TRP A 90 -0.47 -5.20 7.11
C TRP A 90 0.70 -5.40 6.17
N GLY A 91 1.90 -5.01 6.57
CA GLY A 91 3.11 -5.13 5.77
C GLY A 91 3.33 -3.97 4.81
N GLU A 92 4.24 -4.16 3.85
CA GLU A 92 4.58 -3.18 2.82
C GLU A 92 3.37 -2.83 1.94
N GLN A 93 3.07 -1.54 1.81
CA GLN A 93 1.90 -1.04 1.09
C GLN A 93 2.31 -0.34 -0.21
N GLU A 94 1.78 -0.80 -1.34
CA GLU A 94 1.89 -0.06 -2.60
C GLU A 94 0.76 0.96 -2.73
N ALA A 95 1.14 2.20 -3.06
CA ALA A 95 0.24 3.31 -3.29
C ALA A 95 0.18 3.67 -4.77
N VAL A 96 -0.97 3.47 -5.41
CA VAL A 96 -1.20 3.90 -6.80
C VAL A 96 -1.82 5.29 -6.79
N ILE A 97 -1.11 6.27 -7.34
CA ILE A 97 -1.54 7.67 -7.35
C ILE A 97 -2.19 7.99 -8.70
N PHE A 98 -3.41 8.53 -8.65
CA PHE A 98 -4.21 8.90 -9.81
C PHE A 98 -4.41 10.41 -9.88
N VAL A 99 -4.30 11.00 -11.07
CA VAL A 99 -4.49 12.44 -11.29
C VAL A 99 -5.51 12.74 -12.39
N ARG A 100 -6.36 13.75 -12.14
CA ARG A 100 -7.28 14.35 -13.13
C ARG A 100 -7.42 15.85 -12.87
N HIS A 101 -6.85 16.67 -13.75
CA HIS A 101 -6.75 18.12 -13.56
C HIS A 101 -6.09 18.47 -12.21
N SER A 102 -6.83 19.08 -11.28
CA SER A 102 -6.37 19.42 -9.94
C SER A 102 -6.79 18.40 -8.88
N SER A 103 -7.56 17.38 -9.24
CA SER A 103 -7.99 16.30 -8.34
C SER A 103 -6.96 15.18 -8.33
N ARG A 104 -6.67 14.64 -7.14
CA ARG A 104 -5.81 13.48 -6.97
C ARG A 104 -6.50 12.46 -6.07
N LYS A 105 -6.30 11.18 -6.41
CA LYS A 105 -6.70 10.03 -5.59
C LYS A 105 -5.49 9.15 -5.36
N VAL A 106 -5.51 8.39 -4.28
CA VAL A 106 -4.55 7.31 -4.03
C VAL A 106 -5.31 6.05 -3.72
N CYS A 107 -4.84 4.94 -4.24
CA CYS A 107 -5.32 3.61 -3.86
C CYS A 107 -4.23 2.92 -3.04
N ILE A 108 -4.59 2.45 -1.85
CA ILE A 108 -3.72 1.71 -0.93
C ILE A 108 -4.60 0.67 -0.26
N ASP A 109 -4.16 -0.59 -0.23
CA ASP A 109 -4.92 -1.69 0.38
C ASP A 109 -6.35 -1.77 -0.18
N ASP A 110 -6.43 -1.81 -1.51
CA ASP A 110 -7.68 -1.86 -2.28
C ASP A 110 -8.63 -0.66 -2.09
N GLU A 111 -8.29 0.33 -1.25
CA GLU A 111 -9.16 1.47 -0.95
C GLU A 111 -8.76 2.74 -1.72
N VAL A 112 -9.70 3.29 -2.49
CA VAL A 112 -9.51 4.58 -3.20
C VAL A 112 -9.88 5.77 -2.32
N MET A 113 -8.92 6.67 -2.12
CA MET A 113 -9.00 7.79 -1.19
C MET A 113 -8.71 9.13 -1.88
N ASP A 114 -9.40 10.20 -1.46
CA ASP A 114 -9.13 11.55 -1.97
C ASP A 114 -7.93 12.16 -1.24
N VAL A 115 -7.00 12.71 -2.01
CA VAL A 115 -5.76 13.27 -1.48
C VAL A 115 -5.37 14.58 -2.17
N ARG A 116 -4.46 15.31 -1.54
CA ARG A 116 -3.86 16.53 -2.09
C ARG A 116 -2.37 16.58 -1.78
N ASN A 117 -1.65 17.45 -2.48
CA ASN A 117 -0.27 17.77 -2.09
C ASN A 117 -0.23 18.36 -0.67
N TRP A 118 0.85 18.07 0.04
CA TRP A 118 1.25 18.79 1.25
C TRP A 118 1.53 20.26 0.93
#